data_AF-A0A1N6XF35-F1
#
_entry.id   AF-A0A1N6XF35-F1
#
_cell.length_a   1.000
_cell.length_b   1.000
_cell.length_c   1.000
_cell.angle_alpha   90.00
_cell.angle_beta   90.00
_cell.angle_gamma   90.00
#
_symmetry.space_group_name_H-M   'P 1'
#
loop_
_entity.id
_entity.type
_entity.pdbx_description
1 polymer ?
#
loop_
_entity_poly.entity_id
_entity_poly.type
_entity_poly.pdbx_seq_one_letter_code
_entity_poly.pdbx_strand_id
1 'polypeptide(L)' 'MRLEPKKQELDPFENLSPLQKKSRKAAIVVAFIGTFVWVVKILFF' A
#
# COMPACT_ATOMS: atom_id res chain seq x y z
N MET A 1 -8.18 18.66 28.48
CA MET A 1 -7.72 17.28 28.25
C MET A 1 -6.25 17.34 27.87
N ARG A 2 -5.34 16.71 28.64
CA ARG A 2 -3.93 16.57 28.24
C ARG A 2 -3.92 15.70 26.98
N LEU A 3 -3.52 16.28 25.86
CA LEU A 3 -3.23 15.53 24.65
C LEU A 3 -1.94 14.75 24.95
N GLU A 4 -2.08 13.50 25.37
CA GLU A 4 -0.95 12.58 25.41
C GLU A 4 -0.35 12.55 24.00
N PRO A 5 1.00 12.64 23.87
CA PRO A 5 1.64 12.60 22.58
C PRO A 5 1.22 11.29 21.92
N LYS A 6 0.47 11.41 20.83
CA LYS A 6 0.01 10.30 20.00
C LYS A 6 1.24 9.43 19.75
N LYS A 7 1.30 8.26 20.40
CA LYS A 7 2.34 7.25 20.20
C LYS A 7 2.47 7.12 18.69
N GLN A 8 3.57 7.60 18.13
CA GLN A 8 3.86 7.42 16.73
C GLN A 8 3.90 5.91 16.54
N GLU A 9 2.87 5.37 15.89
CA GLU A 9 2.89 4.00 15.38
C GLU A 9 4.15 3.92 14.53
N LEU A 10 5.20 3.32 15.09
CA LEU A 10 6.39 2.93 14.37
C LEU A 10 5.89 2.13 13.17
N ASP A 11 6.12 2.66 11.97
CA ASP A 11 5.67 2.03 10.74
C ASP A 11 6.27 0.62 10.75
N PRO A 12 5.47 -0.46 10.80
CA PRO A 12 6.00 -1.82 11.00
C PRO A 12 6.93 -2.26 9.86
N PHE A 13 7.00 -1.46 8.80
CA PHE A 13 7.81 -1.66 7.62
C PHE A 13 9.07 -0.78 7.58
N GLU A 14 9.37 -0.01 8.63
CA GLU A 14 10.54 0.88 8.68
C GLU A 14 11.86 0.11 8.56
N ASN A 15 11.92 -1.10 9.10
CA ASN A 15 13.09 -1.99 9.07
C ASN A 15 13.24 -2.79 7.76
N LEU A 16 12.33 -2.64 6.79
CA LEU A 16 12.46 -3.31 5.50
C LEU A 16 13.62 -2.72 4.69
N SER A 17 14.37 -3.59 4.03
CA SER A 17 15.38 -3.20 3.06
C SER A 17 14.77 -2.24 2.02
N PRO A 18 15.50 -1.21 1.54
CA PRO A 18 15.00 -0.25 0.56
C PRO A 18 14.43 -0.92 -0.70
N LEU A 19 14.92 -2.11 -1.05
CA LEU A 19 14.39 -2.92 -2.15
C LEU A 19 12.99 -3.46 -1.84
N GLN A 20 12.76 -3.95 -0.62
CA GLN A 20 11.47 -4.50 -0.18
C GLN A 20 10.41 -3.41 -0.07
N LYS A 21 10.78 -2.21 0.39
CA LYS A 21 9.86 -1.05 0.42
C LYS A 21 9.39 -0.67 -0.99
N LYS A 22 10.30 -0.61 -1.96
CA LYS A 22 9.97 -0.34 -3.37
C LYS A 22 9.11 -1.44 -3.98
N SER A 23 9.49 -2.70 -3.76
CA SER A 23 8.76 -3.86 -4.28
C SER A 23 7.32 -3.90 -3.75
N ARG A 24 7.12 -3.67 -2.45
CA ARG A 24 5.77 -3.60 -1.87
C ARG A 24 4.92 -2.49 -2.49
N LYS A 25 5.49 -1.29 -2.66
CA LYS A 25 4.79 -0.18 -3.32
C LYS A 25 4.42 -0.54 -4.77
N ALA A 26 5.35 -1.14 -5.51
CA ALA A 26 5.08 -1.60 -6.87
C ALA A 26 3.99 -2.69 -6.92
N ALA A 27 4.05 -3.67 -6.03
CA ALA A 27 3.04 -4.74 -5.95
C ALA A 27 1.63 -4.20 -5.66
N ILE A 28 1.51 -3.22 -4.75
CA ILE A 28 0.22 -2.57 -4.46
C ILE A 28 -0.32 -1.86 -5.71
N VAL A 29 0.53 -1.11 -6.41
CA VAL A 29 0.14 -0.39 -7.64
C VAL A 29 -0.27 -1.37 -8.73
N VAL A 30 0.50 -2.43 -8.95
CA VAL A 30 0.20 -3.46 -9.95
C VAL A 30 -1.10 -4.19 -9.63
N ALA A 31 -1.34 -4.55 -8.37
CA ALA A 31 -2.60 -5.17 -7.95
C ALA A 31 -3.79 -4.25 -8.24
N PHE A 32 -3.67 -2.96 -7.95
CA PHE A 32 -4.72 -1.98 -8.22
C PHE A 32 -5.04 -1.86 -9.72
N ILE A 33 -4.00 -1.71 -10.55
CA ILE A 33 -4.16 -1.62 -12.00
C ILE A 33 -4.75 -2.91 -12.56
N GLY A 34 -4.27 -4.07 -12.10
CA GLY A 34 -4.77 -5.38 -12.52
C GLY A 34 -6.25 -5.56 -12.22
N THR A 35 -6.68 -5.26 -10.99
CA THR A 35 -8.10 -5.33 -10.61
C THR A 35 -8.93 -4.31 -11.40
N PHE A 36 -8.42 -3.09 -11.62
CA PHE A 36 -9.14 -2.08 -12.38
C PHE A 36 -9.38 -2.52 -13.83
N VAL A 37 -8.34 -3.01 -14.51
CA VAL A 37 -8.46 -3.54 -15.88
C VAL A 37 -9.40 -4.73 -15.92
N TRP A 38 -9.37 -5.61 -14.91
CA TRP A 38 -10.28 -6.76 -14.83
C TRP A 38 -11.75 -6.33 -14.68
N VAL A 39 -12.03 -5.35 -13.83
CA VAL A 39 -13.38 -4.79 -13.66
C VAL A 39 -13.88 -4.13 -14.96
N VAL A 40 -13.04 -3.32 -15.61
CA VAL A 40 -13.38 -2.73 -16.92
C VAL A 40 -13.66 -3.82 -17.95
N LYS A 41 -12.85 -4.88 -17.96
CA LYS A 41 -13.06 -6.02 -18.86
C LYS A 41 -14.42 -6.70 -18.65
N ILE A 42 -14.90 -6.84 -17.41
CA ILE A 42 -16.23 -7.41 -17.11
C ILE A 42 -17.37 -6.46 -17.49
N LEU A 43 -17.17 -5.15 -17.34
CA LEU A 43 -18.23 -4.16 -17.59
C LEU A 43 -18.46 -3.90 -19.09
N PHE A 44 -17.42 -4.03 -19.90
CA PHE A 44 -17.46 -3.66 -21.33
C PHE A 44 -17.29 -4.86 -22.28
N PHE A 45 -17.18 -6.09 -21.76
CA PHE A 45 -16.99 -7.32 -22.54
C PHE A 45 -17.77 -8.48 -21.92
#